data_AF-A0A0C2ZN92-F1
#
_entry.id   AF-A0A0C2ZN92-F1
#
_cell.length_a   1.000
_cell.length_b   1.000
_cell.length_c   1.000
_cell.angle_alpha   90.00
_cell.angle_beta   90.00
_cell.angle_gamma   90.00
#
_symmetry.space_group_name_H-M   'P 1'
#
loop_
_entity.id
_entity.type
_entity.pdbx_description
1 polymer ?
#
loop_
_entity_poly.entity_id
_entity_poly.type
_entity_poly.pdbx_seq_one_letter_code
_entity_poly.pdbx_strand_id
1 'polypeptide(L)'
;MQKHRDIANSLIGRILFIRYLIDRKVRLNKYKKILSNEDLQSILASKEKTYELFEYLKSDDGFNGDWFPIDKLEDELVNPQHLNILKELIGGTEIQSGQRSLFDIYDFSIIPIEFISNVYESFIGEEEQRESGAYYTPTFLVDYILKYTVDEFFKNNPNEYNCKVLDPACGSGIFLVETFRRLVAQFERVNDKKITANELKQYDKGFTCFELFL
;
A
#
# COMPACT_ATOMS: atom_id res chain seq x y z
N MET A 1 -14.32 12.66 20.74
CA MET A 1 -13.39 13.30 19.78
C MET A 1 -12.44 12.30 19.16
N GLN A 2 -11.72 11.48 19.94
CA GLN A 2 -10.80 10.46 19.40
C GLN A 2 -11.45 9.55 18.34
N LYS A 3 -12.59 8.93 18.67
CA LYS A 3 -13.27 8.01 17.75
C LYS A 3 -13.74 8.61 16.40
N HIS A 4 -14.07 9.90 16.38
CA HIS A 4 -14.39 10.60 15.11
C HIS A 4 -13.15 10.78 14.24
N ARG A 5 -12.00 11.06 14.87
CA ARG A 5 -10.70 11.19 14.20
C ARG A 5 -10.27 9.85 13.61
N ASP A 6 -10.42 8.76 14.37
CA ASP A 6 -10.06 7.41 13.92
C ASP A 6 -10.88 6.99 12.69
N ILE A 7 -12.20 7.26 12.71
CA ILE A 7 -13.09 7.00 11.56
C ILE A 7 -12.69 7.84 10.35
N ALA A 8 -12.42 9.13 10.54
CA ALA A 8 -11.98 10.01 9.45
C ALA A 8 -10.66 9.52 8.83
N ASN A 9 -9.70 9.13 9.67
CA ASN A 9 -8.43 8.57 9.24
C ASN A 9 -8.59 7.25 8.47
N SER A 10 -9.43 6.33 8.96
CA SER A 10 -9.76 5.07 8.28
C SER A 10 -10.40 5.32 6.91
N LEU A 11 -11.31 6.30 6.80
CA LEU A 11 -11.90 6.68 5.51
C LEU A 11 -10.86 7.23 4.54
N ILE A 12 -10.01 8.15 4.99
CA ILE A 12 -8.94 8.72 4.16
C ILE A 12 -7.99 7.61 3.68
N GLY A 13 -7.56 6.73 4.58
CA GLY A 13 -6.70 5.60 4.27
C GLY A 13 -7.28 4.68 3.18
N ARG A 14 -8.56 4.30 3.31
CA ARG A 14 -9.26 3.49 2.28
C ARG A 14 -9.26 4.18 0.92
N ILE A 15 -9.56 5.48 0.88
CA ILE A 15 -9.63 6.22 -0.38
C ILE A 15 -8.26 6.38 -1.02
N LEU A 16 -7.21 6.65 -0.24
CA LEU A 16 -5.83 6.69 -0.72
C LEU A 16 -5.40 5.33 -1.27
N PHE A 17 -5.72 4.24 -0.58
CA PHE A 17 -5.43 2.89 -1.04
C PHE A 17 -6.14 2.55 -2.36
N ILE A 18 -7.44 2.87 -2.47
CA ILE A 18 -8.18 2.66 -3.71
C ILE A 18 -7.59 3.48 -4.86
N ARG A 19 -7.23 4.75 -4.61
CA ARG A 19 -6.59 5.59 -5.61
C ARG A 19 -5.23 5.01 -6.05
N TYR A 20 -4.45 4.50 -5.10
CA TYR A 20 -3.20 3.78 -5.39
C TYR A 20 -3.43 2.56 -6.30
N LEU A 21 -4.46 1.75 -6.05
CA LEU A 21 -4.82 0.61 -6.90
C LEU A 21 -5.21 1.04 -8.32
N ILE A 22 -5.97 2.13 -8.44
CA ILE A 22 -6.38 2.73 -9.72
C ILE A 22 -5.16 3.16 -10.53
N ASP A 23 -4.27 3.94 -9.92
CA ASP A 23 -3.09 4.50 -10.59
C ASP A 23 -2.11 3.39 -11.04
N ARG A 24 -2.04 2.29 -10.28
CA ARG A 24 -1.27 1.08 -10.66
C ARG A 24 -1.99 0.11 -11.59
N LYS A 25 -3.18 0.48 -12.08
CA LYS A 25 -3.97 -0.32 -13.03
C LYS A 25 -4.31 -1.72 -12.49
N VAL A 26 -4.57 -1.82 -11.19
CA VAL A 26 -4.98 -3.07 -10.56
C VAL A 26 -6.43 -3.36 -10.92
N ARG A 27 -6.68 -4.58 -11.43
CA ARG A 27 -8.03 -5.02 -11.80
C ARG A 27 -8.76 -5.56 -10.57
N LEU A 28 -9.92 -4.98 -10.26
CA LEU A 28 -10.77 -5.47 -9.17
C LEU A 28 -11.73 -6.53 -9.68
N ASN A 29 -11.74 -7.71 -9.06
CA ASN A 29 -12.54 -8.85 -9.50
C ASN A 29 -14.05 -8.54 -9.48
N LYS A 30 -14.53 -7.83 -8.45
CA LYS A 30 -15.94 -7.40 -8.33
C LYS A 30 -16.41 -6.59 -9.55
N TYR A 31 -15.57 -5.70 -10.05
CA TYR A 31 -15.91 -4.82 -11.17
C TYR A 31 -15.47 -5.38 -12.53
N LYS A 32 -14.65 -6.45 -12.53
CA LYS A 32 -14.04 -7.06 -13.72
C LYS A 32 -13.32 -6.07 -14.63
N LYS A 33 -12.95 -4.89 -14.12
CA LYS A 33 -12.23 -3.83 -14.82
C LYS A 33 -11.24 -3.15 -13.89
N ILE A 34 -10.33 -2.38 -14.47
CA ILE A 34 -9.55 -1.37 -13.76
C ILE A 34 -10.51 -0.20 -13.55
N LEU A 35 -10.68 0.24 -12.30
CA LEU A 35 -11.48 1.42 -12.02
C LEU A 35 -10.73 2.67 -12.47
N SER A 36 -11.46 3.68 -12.97
CA SER A 36 -10.91 5.02 -13.20
C SER A 36 -11.22 5.96 -12.02
N ASN A 37 -10.65 7.16 -12.05
CA ASN A 37 -10.99 8.19 -11.06
C ASN A 37 -12.45 8.62 -11.16
N GLU A 38 -13.03 8.65 -12.37
CA GLU A 38 -14.44 8.94 -12.57
C GLU A 38 -15.33 7.83 -11.99
N ASP A 39 -14.91 6.57 -12.08
CA ASP A 39 -15.60 5.45 -11.43
C ASP A 39 -15.60 5.64 -9.91
N LEU A 40 -14.44 5.96 -9.31
CA LEU A 40 -14.34 6.17 -7.86
C LEU A 40 -15.18 7.37 -7.40
N GLN A 41 -15.16 8.49 -8.13
CA GLN A 41 -16.02 9.63 -7.86
C GLN A 41 -17.51 9.29 -7.93
N SER A 42 -17.90 8.40 -8.85
CA SER A 42 -19.28 7.93 -9.00
C SER A 42 -19.69 6.99 -7.87
N ILE A 43 -18.75 6.18 -7.36
CA ILE A 43 -18.95 5.32 -6.19
C ILE A 43 -19.13 6.17 -4.93
N LEU A 44 -18.25 7.14 -4.71
CA LEU A 44 -18.29 8.07 -3.56
C LEU A 44 -19.55 8.93 -3.50
N ALA A 45 -20.27 9.09 -4.61
CA ALA A 45 -21.55 9.79 -4.65
C ALA A 45 -22.71 9.00 -3.98
N SER A 46 -22.52 7.72 -3.65
CA SER A 46 -23.50 6.90 -2.93
C SER A 46 -22.82 6.21 -1.75
N LYS A 47 -23.39 6.39 -0.56
CA LYS A 47 -22.88 5.76 0.66
C LYS A 47 -22.94 4.24 0.53
N GLU A 48 -24.05 3.72 0.02
CA GLU A 48 -24.28 2.29 -0.18
C GLU A 48 -23.18 1.69 -1.08
N LYS A 49 -22.94 2.29 -2.25
CA LYS A 49 -21.88 1.83 -3.17
C LYS A 49 -20.48 1.95 -2.58
N THR A 50 -20.24 2.99 -1.78
CA THR A 50 -18.95 3.22 -1.12
C THR A 50 -18.65 2.11 -0.11
N TYR A 51 -19.61 1.79 0.76
CA TYR A 51 -19.44 0.73 1.75
C TYR A 51 -19.43 -0.66 1.11
N GLU A 52 -20.18 -0.87 0.03
CA GLU A 52 -20.06 -2.08 -0.79
C GLU A 52 -18.66 -2.27 -1.39
N LEU A 53 -17.95 -1.20 -1.75
CA LEU A 53 -16.58 -1.27 -2.22
C LEU A 53 -15.64 -1.58 -1.05
N PHE A 54 -15.83 -0.94 0.11
CA PHE A 54 -15.00 -1.18 1.30
C PHE A 54 -15.11 -2.63 1.79
N GLU A 55 -16.33 -3.16 1.88
CA GLU A 55 -16.55 -4.57 2.25
C GLU A 55 -15.94 -5.53 1.23
N TYR A 56 -15.99 -5.20 -0.06
CA TYR A 56 -15.31 -5.99 -1.09
C TYR A 56 -13.79 -5.99 -0.92
N LEU A 57 -13.17 -4.86 -0.60
CA LEU A 57 -11.72 -4.79 -0.41
C LEU A 57 -11.27 -5.59 0.82
N LYS A 58 -12.13 -5.66 1.85
CA LYS A 58 -11.89 -6.46 3.05
C LYS A 58 -11.99 -7.97 2.80
N SER A 59 -12.86 -8.40 1.88
CA SER A 59 -13.10 -9.83 1.67
C SER A 59 -11.88 -10.57 1.10
N ASP A 60 -11.91 -11.90 1.22
CA ASP A 60 -10.88 -12.80 0.68
C ASP A 60 -10.65 -12.61 -0.84
N ASP A 61 -11.74 -12.31 -1.58
CA ASP A 61 -11.72 -12.06 -3.03
C ASP A 61 -11.24 -10.65 -3.43
N GLY A 62 -11.08 -9.77 -2.43
CA GLY A 62 -10.51 -8.44 -2.56
C GLY A 62 -9.02 -8.47 -2.26
N PHE A 63 -8.68 -8.15 -1.00
CA PHE A 63 -7.29 -8.06 -0.53
C PHE A 63 -7.09 -8.67 0.86
N ASN A 64 -8.11 -9.35 1.43
CA ASN A 64 -8.07 -9.94 2.77
C ASN A 64 -7.50 -8.94 3.82
N GLY A 65 -7.95 -7.70 3.73
CA GLY A 65 -7.29 -6.57 4.37
C GLY A 65 -7.93 -6.21 5.70
N ASP A 66 -7.23 -6.49 6.80
CA ASP A 66 -7.50 -5.86 8.11
C ASP A 66 -6.94 -4.43 8.20
N TRP A 67 -6.23 -3.97 7.17
CA TRP A 67 -5.54 -2.66 7.12
C TRP A 67 -6.48 -1.45 7.23
N PHE A 68 -7.78 -1.59 6.98
CA PHE A 68 -8.75 -0.53 7.19
C PHE A 68 -10.06 -1.07 7.78
N PRO A 69 -10.17 -1.15 9.11
CA PRO A 69 -11.39 -1.63 9.74
C PRO A 69 -12.55 -0.69 9.43
N ILE A 70 -13.69 -1.30 9.09
CA ILE A 70 -14.98 -0.63 9.01
C ILE A 70 -15.57 -0.67 10.42
N ASP A 71 -15.51 0.43 11.16
CA ASP A 71 -16.10 0.49 12.51
C ASP A 71 -17.64 0.47 12.38
N LYS A 72 -18.32 -0.24 13.30
CA LYS A 72 -19.79 -0.35 13.30
C LYS A 72 -20.48 1.01 13.43
N LEU A 73 -19.85 1.98 14.10
CA LEU A 73 -20.35 3.33 14.27
C LEU A 73 -20.21 4.16 12.98
N GLU A 74 -19.45 3.70 11.99
CA GLU A 74 -19.34 4.44 10.73
C GLU A 74 -20.67 4.63 10.03
N ASP A 75 -21.58 3.64 10.11
CA ASP A 75 -22.88 3.79 9.48
C ASP A 75 -23.70 4.93 10.13
N GLU A 76 -23.53 5.16 11.43
CA GLU A 76 -24.20 6.24 12.15
C GLU A 76 -23.49 7.60 11.94
N LEU A 77 -22.16 7.60 11.89
CA LEU A 77 -21.34 8.81 11.93
C LEU A 77 -20.96 9.36 10.55
N VAL A 78 -20.92 8.49 9.53
CA VAL A 78 -20.52 8.88 8.17
C VAL A 78 -21.76 9.21 7.36
N ASN A 79 -21.85 10.45 6.90
CA ASN A 79 -22.94 10.94 6.08
C ASN A 79 -22.45 11.26 4.64
N PRO A 80 -23.36 11.50 3.68
CA PRO A 80 -22.98 11.80 2.30
C PRO A 80 -22.08 13.04 2.12
N GLN A 81 -22.12 14.00 3.05
CA GLN A 81 -21.29 15.21 2.96
C GLN A 81 -19.82 14.87 3.22
N HIS A 82 -19.53 13.97 4.15
CA HIS A 82 -18.17 13.46 4.38
C HIS A 82 -17.61 12.75 3.14
N LEU A 83 -18.42 11.94 2.47
CA LEU A 83 -18.01 11.26 1.24
C LEU A 83 -17.81 12.23 0.07
N ASN A 84 -18.60 13.31 0.03
CA ASN A 84 -18.41 14.36 -0.98
C ASN A 84 -17.07 15.10 -0.80
N ILE A 85 -16.61 15.33 0.45
CA ILE A 85 -15.27 15.89 0.71
C ILE A 85 -14.19 14.95 0.14
N LEU A 86 -14.32 13.64 0.37
CA LEU A 86 -13.37 12.65 -0.17
C LEU A 86 -13.41 12.60 -1.70
N LYS A 87 -14.60 12.74 -2.29
CA LYS A 87 -14.79 12.84 -3.75
C LYS A 87 -14.09 14.07 -4.33
N GLU A 88 -14.22 15.22 -3.67
CA GLU A 88 -13.56 16.46 -4.08
C GLU A 88 -12.04 16.35 -3.96
N LEU A 89 -11.54 15.73 -2.87
CA LEU A 89 -10.12 15.45 -2.65
C LEU A 89 -9.51 14.63 -3.80
N ILE A 90 -10.13 13.50 -4.17
CA ILE A 90 -9.60 12.67 -5.27
C ILE A 90 -9.84 13.26 -6.66
N GLY A 91 -10.84 14.15 -6.79
CA GLY A 91 -11.17 14.85 -8.02
C GLY A 91 -10.21 16.00 -8.32
N GLY A 92 -9.18 16.21 -7.50
CA GLY A 92 -8.24 17.32 -7.64
C GLY A 92 -8.86 18.67 -7.36
N THR A 93 -9.96 18.75 -6.60
CA THR A 93 -10.54 20.05 -6.23
C THR A 93 -9.73 20.63 -5.07
N GLU A 94 -9.24 21.86 -5.22
CA GLU A 94 -8.59 22.59 -4.13
C GLU A 94 -9.64 22.86 -3.03
N ILE A 95 -9.56 22.12 -1.93
CA ILE A 95 -10.58 22.05 -0.88
C ILE A 95 -10.85 23.42 -0.22
N GLN A 96 -9.86 24.32 -0.22
CA GLN A 96 -9.99 25.66 0.38
C GLN A 96 -10.68 26.69 -0.53
N SER A 97 -10.56 26.56 -1.85
CA SER A 97 -11.07 27.54 -2.82
C SER A 97 -12.28 27.03 -3.62
N GLY A 98 -12.53 25.70 -3.61
CA GLY A 98 -13.52 25.05 -4.47
C GLY A 98 -13.10 24.98 -5.94
N GLN A 99 -11.89 25.42 -6.29
CA GLN A 99 -11.40 25.43 -7.66
C GLN A 99 -10.94 24.02 -8.06
N ARG A 100 -11.44 23.51 -9.18
CA ARG A 100 -10.93 22.25 -9.75
C ARG A 100 -9.51 22.48 -10.27
N SER A 101 -8.54 21.74 -9.74
CA SER A 101 -7.20 21.65 -10.33
C SER A 101 -7.32 21.04 -11.72
N LEU A 102 -6.61 21.64 -12.68
CA LEU A 102 -6.48 21.10 -14.04
C LEU A 102 -5.38 20.03 -14.11
N PHE A 103 -4.75 19.71 -12.99
CA PHE A 103 -3.70 18.69 -12.84
C PHE A 103 -4.11 17.67 -11.78
N ASP A 104 -3.85 16.39 -12.05
CA ASP A 104 -3.83 15.35 -11.01
C ASP A 104 -2.80 15.77 -9.95
N ILE A 105 -3.28 16.24 -8.79
CA ILE A 105 -2.41 16.73 -7.69
C ILE A 105 -1.58 15.58 -7.10
N TYR A 106 -2.07 14.34 -7.27
CA TYR A 106 -1.48 13.13 -6.71
C TYR A 106 -1.29 12.08 -7.81
N ASP A 107 -0.03 11.74 -8.09
CA ASP A 107 0.34 10.56 -8.88
C ASP A 107 0.79 9.45 -7.93
N PHE A 108 -0.13 8.55 -7.58
CA PHE A 108 0.20 7.43 -6.70
C PHE A 108 0.97 6.32 -7.42
N SER A 109 1.23 6.43 -8.73
CA SER A 109 2.10 5.48 -9.44
C SER A 109 3.57 5.61 -8.99
N ILE A 110 3.95 6.81 -8.53
CA ILE A 110 5.30 7.12 -8.03
C ILE A 110 5.41 6.85 -6.52
N ILE A 111 4.28 6.81 -5.80
CA ILE A 111 4.25 6.57 -4.36
C ILE A 111 4.61 5.09 -4.07
N PRO A 112 5.65 4.82 -3.28
CA PRO A 112 5.98 3.47 -2.83
C PRO A 112 4.81 2.88 -2.03
N ILE A 113 4.53 1.58 -2.17
CA ILE A 113 3.42 0.94 -1.43
C ILE A 113 3.63 1.07 0.09
N GLU A 114 4.89 1.11 0.48
CA GLU A 114 5.39 1.23 1.84
C GLU A 114 5.03 2.59 2.47
N PHE A 115 4.83 3.63 1.65
CA PHE A 115 4.37 4.94 2.12
C PHE A 115 2.91 4.88 2.61
N ILE A 116 2.06 4.06 1.99
CA ILE A 116 0.66 3.91 2.41
C ILE A 116 0.60 3.30 3.81
N SER A 117 1.46 2.31 4.10
CA SER A 117 1.58 1.71 5.44
C SER A 117 2.08 2.73 6.48
N ASN A 118 3.08 3.55 6.15
CA ASN A 118 3.60 4.56 7.07
C ASN A 118 2.62 5.69 7.36
N VAL A 119 1.89 6.16 6.33
CA VAL A 119 0.83 7.16 6.48
C VAL A 119 -0.28 6.61 7.38
N TYR A 120 -0.61 5.33 7.22
CA TYR A 120 -1.57 4.65 8.07
C TYR A 120 -1.11 4.56 9.53
N GLU A 121 0.11 4.12 9.81
CA GLU A 121 0.67 4.09 11.17
C GLU A 121 0.68 5.49 11.82
N SER A 122 1.03 6.52 11.05
CA SER A 122 0.99 7.91 11.51
C SER A 122 -0.42 8.39 11.85
N PHE A 123 -1.46 7.85 11.21
CA PHE A 123 -2.85 8.19 11.49
C PHE A 123 -3.40 7.52 12.75
N ILE A 124 -2.81 6.42 13.23
CA ILE A 124 -3.28 5.70 14.42
C ILE A 124 -2.84 6.39 15.73
N GLY A 125 -1.74 7.16 15.72
CA GLY A 125 -1.43 8.13 16.77
C GLY A 125 0.01 8.08 17.30
N GLU A 126 0.52 9.24 17.72
CA GLU A 126 1.91 9.47 18.15
C GLU A 126 2.32 8.74 19.46
N GLU A 127 1.39 8.27 20.29
CA GLU A 127 1.72 7.53 21.53
C GLU A 127 2.18 6.10 21.22
N GLU A 128 1.59 5.41 20.24
CA GLU A 128 2.03 4.06 19.82
C GLU A 128 3.30 4.11 18.96
N GLN A 129 3.54 5.19 18.21
CA GLN A 129 4.66 5.28 17.27
C GLN A 129 6.04 5.38 17.96
N ARG A 130 6.09 5.93 19.18
CA ARG A 130 7.30 5.95 20.03
C ARG A 130 7.56 4.63 20.75
N GLU A 131 6.50 3.86 21.04
CA GLU A 131 6.61 2.52 21.63
C GLU A 131 6.83 1.45 20.55
N SER A 132 6.40 1.65 19.30
CA SER A 132 6.53 0.67 18.20
C SER A 132 7.85 0.75 17.40
N GLY A 133 8.60 1.84 17.51
CA GLY A 133 9.90 2.00 16.82
C GLY A 133 9.83 2.07 15.29
N ALA A 134 8.65 2.30 14.71
CA ALA A 134 8.42 2.30 13.27
C ALA A 134 8.94 3.59 12.59
N TYR A 135 10.26 3.61 12.31
CA TYR A 135 10.89 4.65 11.50
C TYR A 135 11.08 4.16 10.06
N TYR A 136 10.58 4.93 9.09
CA TYR A 136 10.85 4.67 7.68
C TYR A 136 12.35 4.72 7.40
N THR A 137 12.90 3.62 6.91
CA THR A 137 14.30 3.59 6.46
C THR A 137 14.38 4.25 5.08
N PRO A 138 15.14 5.34 4.91
CA PRO A 138 15.30 5.97 3.59
C PRO A 138 15.81 4.96 2.56
N THR A 139 15.24 4.97 1.36
CA THR A 139 15.58 4.00 0.29
C THR A 139 17.06 3.95 -0.04
N PHE A 140 17.76 5.09 -0.03
CA PHE A 140 19.20 5.12 -0.30
C PHE A 140 20.02 4.30 0.71
N LEU A 141 19.57 4.21 1.96
CA LEU A 141 20.24 3.45 3.01
C LEU A 141 19.97 1.95 2.83
N VAL A 142 18.73 1.60 2.47
CA VAL A 142 18.35 0.23 2.10
C VAL A 142 19.21 -0.24 0.92
N ASP A 143 19.27 0.56 -0.15
CA ASP A 143 20.07 0.26 -1.33
C ASP A 143 21.56 0.11 -1.00
N TYR A 144 22.09 0.98 -0.15
CA TYR A 144 23.49 0.91 0.30
C TYR A 144 23.78 -0.42 1.01
N ILE A 145 22.92 -0.83 1.95
CA ILE A 145 23.12 -2.09 2.69
C ILE A 145 22.97 -3.29 1.75
N LEU A 146 21.96 -3.32 0.88
CA LEU A 146 21.73 -4.42 -0.05
C LEU A 146 22.86 -4.58 -1.08
N LYS A 147 23.49 -3.46 -1.47
CA LYS A 147 24.67 -3.46 -2.33
C LYS A 147 25.84 -4.27 -1.77
N TYR A 148 26.07 -4.20 -0.46
CA TYR A 148 27.17 -4.90 0.20
C TYR A 148 26.78 -6.27 0.78
N THR A 149 25.53 -6.70 0.58
CA THR A 149 25.01 -7.97 1.10
C THR A 149 24.48 -8.85 -0.03
N VAL A 150 23.27 -8.56 -0.51
CA VAL A 150 22.58 -9.33 -1.56
C VAL A 150 23.31 -9.20 -2.90
N ASP A 151 23.68 -7.98 -3.30
CA ASP A 151 24.33 -7.78 -4.60
C ASP A 151 25.74 -8.38 -4.63
N GLU A 152 26.49 -8.28 -3.52
CA GLU A 152 27.81 -8.91 -3.38
C GLU A 152 27.71 -10.45 -3.35
N PHE A 153 26.65 -11.02 -2.75
CA PHE A 153 26.39 -12.46 -2.83
C PHE A 153 26.19 -12.91 -4.28
N PHE A 154 25.38 -12.18 -5.05
CA PHE A 154 25.13 -12.51 -6.46
C PHE A 154 26.30 -12.28 -7.39
N LYS A 155 27.16 -11.31 -7.08
CA LYS A 155 28.42 -11.10 -7.78
C LYS A 155 29.36 -12.31 -7.60
N ASN A 156 29.42 -12.87 -6.39
CA ASN A 156 30.23 -14.05 -6.09
C ASN A 156 29.58 -15.36 -6.56
N ASN A 157 28.25 -15.37 -6.77
CA ASN A 157 27.47 -16.52 -7.21
C ASN A 157 26.61 -16.15 -8.45
N PRO A 158 27.22 -15.92 -9.62
CA PRO A 158 26.54 -15.32 -10.76
C PRO A 158 25.49 -16.23 -11.43
N ASN A 159 25.44 -17.52 -11.11
CA ASN A 159 24.43 -18.44 -11.62
C ASN A 159 23.33 -18.72 -10.58
N GLU A 160 23.50 -18.23 -9.35
CA GLU A 160 22.49 -18.31 -8.31
C GLU A 160 21.55 -17.11 -8.40
N TYR A 161 20.27 -17.37 -8.14
CA TYR A 161 19.21 -16.36 -8.14
C TYR A 161 18.31 -16.43 -6.90
N ASN A 162 18.66 -17.30 -5.95
CA ASN A 162 17.98 -17.43 -4.66
C ASN A 162 18.98 -17.18 -3.53
N CYS A 163 18.61 -16.34 -2.55
CA CYS A 163 19.33 -16.20 -1.30
C CYS A 163 18.34 -16.08 -0.15
N LYS A 164 18.63 -16.73 0.97
CA LYS A 164 17.80 -16.60 2.18
C LYS A 164 18.17 -15.30 2.89
N VAL A 165 17.17 -14.50 3.21
CA VAL A 165 17.35 -13.22 3.92
C VAL A 165 16.53 -13.23 5.19
N LEU A 166 17.18 -12.81 6.28
CA LEU A 166 16.60 -12.64 7.59
C LEU A 166 16.68 -11.15 7.94
N ASP A 167 15.51 -10.53 8.13
CA ASP A 167 15.40 -9.19 8.71
C ASP A 167 14.71 -9.30 10.07
N PRO A 168 15.45 -9.18 11.19
CA PRO A 168 14.92 -9.37 12.53
C PRO A 168 14.13 -8.16 13.06
N ALA A 169 14.12 -7.03 12.34
CA ALA A 169 13.40 -5.82 12.73
C ALA A 169 12.77 -5.17 11.50
N CYS A 170 12.02 -5.96 10.72
CA CYS A 170 11.68 -5.56 9.36
C CYS A 170 10.71 -4.37 9.28
N GLY A 171 9.95 -4.08 10.35
CA GLY A 171 8.98 -2.98 10.40
C GLY A 171 8.09 -3.00 9.15
N SER A 172 8.08 -1.88 8.40
CA SER A 172 7.41 -1.76 7.09
C SER A 172 7.84 -2.77 5.99
N GLY A 173 8.86 -3.60 6.23
CA GLY A 173 9.34 -4.66 5.35
C GLY A 173 10.22 -4.19 4.19
N ILE A 174 10.68 -2.93 4.19
CA ILE A 174 11.35 -2.32 3.03
C ILE A 174 12.60 -3.09 2.57
N PHE A 175 13.42 -3.63 3.49
CA PHE A 175 14.57 -4.45 3.13
C PHE A 175 14.17 -5.74 2.41
N LEU A 176 13.06 -6.36 2.80
CA LEU A 176 12.57 -7.60 2.21
C LEU A 176 11.98 -7.33 0.82
N VAL A 177 11.23 -6.25 0.66
CA VAL A 177 10.70 -5.83 -0.65
C VAL A 177 11.85 -5.52 -1.62
N GLU A 178 12.84 -4.75 -1.19
CA GLU A 178 14.01 -4.41 -2.02
C GLU A 178 14.93 -5.60 -2.31
N THR A 179 15.05 -6.53 -1.36
CA THR A 179 15.71 -7.82 -1.59
C THR A 179 14.96 -8.62 -2.64
N PHE A 180 13.64 -8.72 -2.52
CA PHE A 180 12.82 -9.46 -3.49
C PHE A 180 12.95 -8.89 -4.90
N ARG A 181 12.96 -7.56 -5.05
CA ARG A 181 13.25 -6.88 -6.33
C ARG A 181 14.60 -7.33 -6.93
N ARG A 182 15.65 -7.45 -6.10
CA ARG A 182 16.97 -7.96 -6.53
C ARG A 182 16.96 -9.43 -6.90
N LEU A 183 16.26 -10.29 -6.15
CA LEU A 183 16.10 -11.70 -6.51
C LEU A 183 15.43 -11.86 -7.88
N VAL A 184 14.35 -11.12 -8.12
CA VAL A 184 13.63 -11.13 -9.40
C VAL A 184 14.55 -10.69 -10.52
N ALA A 185 15.25 -9.56 -10.36
CA ALA A 185 16.18 -9.06 -11.37
C ALA A 185 17.30 -10.07 -11.68
N GLN A 186 17.85 -10.72 -10.65
CA GLN A 186 18.87 -11.75 -10.81
C GLN A 186 18.32 -13.01 -11.50
N PHE A 187 17.11 -13.47 -11.14
CA PHE A 187 16.46 -14.59 -11.83
C PHE A 187 16.28 -14.30 -13.31
N GLU A 188 15.77 -13.12 -13.66
CA GLU A 188 15.56 -12.74 -15.06
C GLU A 188 16.87 -12.69 -15.83
N ARG A 189 17.95 -12.20 -15.19
CA ARG A 189 19.29 -12.16 -15.78
C ARG A 189 19.87 -13.55 -16.01
N VAL A 190 19.73 -14.48 -15.05
CA VAL A 190 20.28 -15.84 -15.14
C VAL A 190 19.52 -16.70 -16.14
N ASN A 191 18.20 -16.55 -16.22
CA ASN A 191 17.33 -17.40 -17.03
C ASN A 191 16.97 -16.81 -18.40
N ASP A 192 17.41 -15.57 -18.68
CA ASP A 192 17.10 -14.81 -19.90
C ASP A 192 15.60 -14.77 -20.22
N LYS A 193 14.77 -14.66 -19.19
CA LYS A 193 13.31 -14.62 -19.31
C LYS A 193 12.68 -13.82 -18.19
N LYS A 194 11.50 -13.26 -18.45
CA LYS A 194 10.68 -12.61 -17.42
C LYS A 194 10.13 -13.64 -16.43
N ILE A 195 10.14 -13.29 -15.15
CA ILE A 195 9.57 -14.16 -14.11
C ILE A 195 8.04 -14.20 -14.25
N THR A 196 7.46 -15.39 -14.09
CA THR A 196 6.01 -15.58 -14.10
C THR A 196 5.41 -15.54 -12.70
N ALA A 197 4.11 -15.27 -12.58
CA ALA A 197 3.39 -15.27 -11.29
C ALA A 197 3.50 -16.62 -10.53
N ASN A 198 3.57 -17.74 -11.25
CA ASN A 198 3.72 -19.06 -10.65
C ASN A 198 5.14 -19.29 -10.11
N GLU A 199 6.16 -18.76 -10.80
CA GLU A 199 7.54 -18.82 -10.34
C GLU A 199 7.73 -17.90 -9.12
N LEU A 200 7.13 -16.70 -9.12
CA LEU A 200 7.15 -15.78 -7.98
C LEU A 200 6.66 -16.45 -6.67
N LYS A 201 5.59 -17.24 -6.74
CA LYS A 201 5.05 -17.98 -5.57
C LYS A 201 6.03 -19.00 -4.97
N GLN A 202 7.04 -19.43 -5.72
CA GLN A 202 8.04 -20.38 -5.21
C GLN A 202 9.14 -19.67 -4.39
N TYR A 203 9.36 -18.37 -4.59
CA TYR A 203 10.37 -17.57 -3.88
C TYR A 203 9.92 -17.11 -2.49
N ASP A 204 8.61 -17.09 -2.23
CA ASP A 204 8.02 -16.69 -0.95
C ASP A 204 8.58 -17.50 0.24
N LYS A 205 8.99 -18.76 -0.02
CA LYS A 205 9.55 -19.67 1.01
C LYS A 205 10.98 -19.34 1.45
N GLY A 206 11.64 -18.38 0.83
CA GLY A 206 13.04 -18.01 1.09
C GLY A 206 13.21 -16.83 2.06
N PHE A 207 12.13 -16.12 2.38
CA PHE A 207 12.15 -14.93 3.22
C PHE A 207 11.65 -15.24 4.63
N THR A 208 12.31 -14.68 5.63
CA THR A 208 11.84 -14.75 7.02
C THR A 208 11.94 -13.34 7.63
N CYS A 209 10.79 -12.73 7.93
CA CYS A 209 10.72 -11.54 8.76
C CYS A 209 10.44 -11.94 10.21
N PHE A 210 11.04 -11.22 11.15
CA PHE A 210 10.49 -11.09 12.50
C PHE A 210 10.20 -9.61 12.77
N GLU A 211 9.02 -9.33 13.31
CA GLU A 211 8.75 -8.06 13.98
C GLU A 211 9.21 -8.21 15.43
N LEU A 212 10.32 -7.56 15.79
CA LEU A 212 10.67 -7.36 17.19
C LEU A 212 9.78 -6.25 17.74
N PHE A 213 8.64 -6.62 18.32
CA PHE A 213 7.99 -5.78 19.32
C PHE A 213 8.92 -5.78 20.55
N LEU A 214 9.75 -4.74 20.68
CA LEU A 214 10.54 -4.49 21.89
C LEU A 214 9.71 -3.69 22.90
#